data_AF-A0A1S8ACD4-F1
#
_entry.id   AF-A0A1S8ACD4-F1
#
_cell.length_a   1.000
_cell.length_b   1.000
_cell.length_c   1.000
_cell.angle_alpha   90.00
_cell.angle_beta   90.00
_cell.angle_gamma   90.00
#
_symmetry.space_group_name_H-M   'P 1'
#
loop_
_entity.id
_entity.type
_entity.pdbx_description
1 polymer ?
#
loop_
_entity_poly.entity_id
_entity_poly.type
_entity_poly.pdbx_seq_one_letter_code
_entity_poly.pdbx_strand_id
1 'polypeptide(L)'
;MIDDDEDVSNILRWLSQGPRPFVVKHPGYDINGYRFHTRERDEQRVHQNSGVSLIAATLQVASAKDKNPILGDMSYYGVINEIWDLDYHMFRIPLFKCDWVQNNGGIKIDEFGFTLVDLNRLG
;
A
#
# COMPACT_ATOMS: atom_id res chain seq x y z
N MET A 1 -11.06 -42.35 -15.59
CA MET A 1 -10.82 -41.63 -14.34
C MET A 1 -10.06 -40.40 -14.76
N ILE A 2 -10.67 -39.22 -14.63
CA ILE A 2 -10.08 -37.97 -15.05
C ILE A 2 -9.10 -37.58 -13.93
N ASP A 3 -7.80 -37.66 -14.20
CA ASP A 3 -6.77 -37.04 -13.36
C ASP A 3 -6.80 -35.53 -13.64
N ASP A 4 -7.75 -34.85 -13.01
CA ASP A 4 -7.73 -33.40 -12.84
C ASP A 4 -7.24 -33.10 -11.43
N ASP A 5 -5.93 -33.24 -11.21
CA ASP A 5 -5.27 -32.57 -10.08
C ASP A 5 -4.37 -31.51 -10.70
N GLU A 6 -4.97 -30.35 -10.98
CA GLU A 6 -4.23 -29.12 -11.25
C GLU A 6 -3.37 -28.86 -10.01
N ASP A 7 -2.07 -29.18 -10.09
CA ASP A 7 -1.14 -29.14 -8.96
C ASP A 7 -1.10 -27.73 -8.36
N VAL A 8 -1.84 -27.55 -7.26
CA VAL A 8 -1.96 -26.25 -6.58
C VAL A 8 -0.60 -25.86 -6.04
N SER A 9 -0.05 -24.76 -6.57
CA SER A 9 1.25 -24.22 -6.15
C SER A 9 1.37 -24.16 -4.63
N ASN A 10 2.52 -24.58 -4.11
CA ASN A 10 2.83 -24.52 -2.67
C ASN A 10 2.65 -23.10 -2.10
N ILE A 11 2.87 -22.05 -2.91
CA ILE A 11 2.60 -20.66 -2.49
C ILE A 11 1.13 -20.46 -2.14
N LEU A 12 0.21 -20.96 -2.98
CA LEU A 12 -1.24 -20.86 -2.71
C LEU A 12 -1.62 -21.66 -1.46
N ARG A 13 -0.99 -22.82 -1.24
CA ARG A 13 -1.21 -23.63 -0.04
C ARG A 13 -0.74 -22.92 1.24
N TRP A 14 0.40 -22.22 1.20
CA TRP A 14 0.87 -21.45 2.35
C TRP A 14 0.02 -20.21 2.59
N LEU A 15 -0.39 -19.50 1.52
CA LEU A 15 -1.27 -18.34 1.64
C LEU A 15 -2.63 -18.72 2.25
N SER A 16 -3.21 -19.86 1.88
CA SER A 16 -4.51 -20.31 2.39
C SER A 16 -4.50 -20.71 3.86
N GLN A 17 -3.34 -21.08 4.41
CA GLN A 17 -3.16 -21.35 5.84
C GLN A 17 -3.11 -20.07 6.69
N GLY A 18 -2.89 -18.91 6.05
CA GLY A 18 -2.73 -17.64 6.73
C GLY A 18 -1.35 -17.44 7.35
N PRO A 19 -1.02 -16.20 7.75
CA PRO A 19 0.23 -15.90 8.42
C PRO A 19 0.18 -16.33 9.88
N ARG A 20 1.34 -16.42 10.52
CA ARG A 20 1.46 -16.57 11.97
C ARG A 20 0.75 -15.40 12.69
N PRO A 21 0.20 -15.63 13.90
CA PRO A 21 -0.60 -14.62 14.62
C PRO A 21 0.22 -13.46 15.19
N PHE A 22 1.54 -13.49 15.03
CA PHE A 22 2.45 -12.44 15.47
C PHE A 22 3.17 -11.83 14.27
N VAL A 23 3.40 -10.52 14.34
CA VAL A 23 4.07 -9.75 13.31
C VAL A 23 5.33 -9.11 13.89
N VAL A 24 6.41 -9.09 13.10
CA VAL A 24 7.59 -8.28 13.41
C VAL A 24 7.35 -6.88 12.87
N LYS A 25 7.53 -5.86 13.71
CA LYS A 25 7.39 -4.45 13.29
C LYS A 25 8.77 -3.84 13.05
N HIS A 26 8.86 -3.01 12.02
CA HIS A 26 10.10 -2.32 11.66
C HIS A 26 9.88 -0.81 11.62
N PRO A 27 10.79 0.00 12.19
CA PRO A 27 10.75 1.46 12.08
C PRO A 27 11.24 1.94 10.71
N GLY A 28 11.88 1.07 9.92
CA GLY A 28 12.23 1.32 8.53
C GLY A 28 12.50 0.01 7.78
N TYR A 29 12.31 0.02 6.46
CA TYR A 29 12.35 -1.18 5.64
C TYR A 29 12.97 -0.89 4.27
N ASP A 30 13.89 -1.75 3.84
CA ASP A 30 14.55 -1.67 2.54
C ASP A 30 13.95 -2.73 1.60
N ILE A 31 13.38 -2.31 0.48
CA ILE A 31 12.79 -3.20 -0.52
C ILE A 31 12.98 -2.63 -1.92
N ASN A 32 13.41 -3.47 -2.86
CA ASN A 32 13.61 -3.11 -4.27
C ASN A 32 14.49 -1.86 -4.50
N GLY A 33 15.47 -1.64 -3.63
CA GLY A 33 16.37 -0.47 -3.71
C GLY A 33 15.81 0.82 -3.09
N TYR A 34 14.59 0.78 -2.54
CA TYR A 34 13.98 1.88 -1.82
C TYR A 34 14.04 1.64 -0.32
N ARG A 35 14.31 2.70 0.44
CA ARG A 35 14.21 2.73 1.90
C ARG A 35 12.94 3.44 2.29
N PHE A 36 12.21 2.89 3.25
CA PHE A 36 11.00 3.49 3.81
C PHE A 36 11.12 3.62 5.32
N HIS A 37 10.44 4.60 5.91
CA HIS A 37 10.42 4.83 7.36
C HIS A 37 9.01 4.97 7.89
N THR A 38 8.80 4.66 9.16
CA THR A 38 7.56 5.01 9.85
C THR A 38 7.57 6.50 10.20
N ARG A 39 6.39 7.12 10.26
CA ARG A 39 6.21 8.51 10.70
C ARG A 39 6.87 8.76 12.06
N GLU A 40 6.67 7.86 13.00
CA GLU A 40 7.28 7.94 14.34
C GLU A 40 8.80 8.04 14.28
N ARG A 41 9.45 7.25 13.41
CA ARG A 41 10.91 7.30 13.23
C ARG A 41 11.34 8.64 12.65
N ASP A 42 10.61 9.13 11.66
CA ASP A 42 10.94 10.38 10.96
C ASP A 42 10.78 11.61 11.85
N GLU A 43 9.76 11.65 12.71
CA GLU A 43 9.54 12.74 13.68
C GLU A 43 10.73 12.92 14.64
N GLN A 44 11.57 11.89 14.82
CA GLN A 44 12.76 11.91 15.66
C GLN A 44 14.05 12.21 14.87
N ARG A 45 13.97 12.46 13.56
CA ARG A 45 15.12 12.57 12.65
C ARG A 45 15.00 13.80 11.74
N VAL A 46 16.12 14.18 11.13
CA VAL A 46 16.18 15.28 10.16
C VAL A 46 15.74 14.87 8.75
N HIS A 47 15.69 13.58 8.46
CA HIS A 47 15.29 13.04 7.17
C HIS A 47 13.89 12.44 7.26
N GLN A 48 13.02 12.86 6.36
CA GLN A 48 11.66 12.34 6.22
C GLN A 48 11.60 11.41 5.00
N ASN A 49 11.16 10.18 5.22
CA ASN A 49 10.99 9.15 4.22
C ASN A 49 9.81 8.20 4.54
N SER A 50 8.80 8.72 5.26
CA SER A 50 7.55 8.03 5.59
C SER A 50 6.44 8.26 4.58
N GLY A 51 6.63 9.17 3.63
CA GLY A 51 5.70 9.37 2.52
C GLY A 51 5.73 8.18 1.55
N VAL A 52 4.56 7.78 1.06
CA VAL A 52 4.41 6.74 0.06
C VAL A 52 3.37 7.14 -0.98
N SER A 53 3.57 6.70 -2.22
CA SER A 53 2.61 6.83 -3.32
C SER A 53 2.35 5.49 -4.00
N LEU A 54 1.11 5.26 -4.41
CA LEU A 54 0.70 4.09 -5.18
C LEU A 54 -0.08 4.54 -6.42
N ILE A 55 0.32 4.07 -7.60
CA ILE A 55 -0.49 4.18 -8.81
C ILE A 55 -1.24 2.87 -8.98
N ALA A 56 -2.58 2.92 -8.97
CA ALA A 56 -3.43 1.75 -9.11
C ALA A 56 -4.40 1.92 -10.28
N ALA A 57 -4.48 0.89 -11.12
CA ALA A 57 -5.54 0.78 -12.12
C ALA A 57 -6.88 0.57 -11.41
N THR A 58 -7.75 1.57 -11.47
CA THR A 58 -8.98 1.63 -10.69
C THR A 58 -10.17 1.83 -11.62
N LEU A 59 -11.28 1.16 -11.32
CA LEU A 59 -12.56 1.43 -11.98
C LEU A 59 -13.14 2.73 -11.43
N GLN A 60 -13.16 3.76 -12.26
CA GLN A 60 -13.66 5.08 -11.93
C GLN A 60 -15.08 5.24 -12.46
N VAL A 61 -15.97 5.74 -11.61
CA VAL A 61 -17.35 6.09 -11.97
C VAL A 61 -17.53 7.59 -11.83
N ALA A 62 -18.18 8.24 -12.79
CA ALA A 62 -18.38 9.69 -12.74
C ALA A 62 -19.34 10.12 -11.61
N SER A 63 -20.21 9.20 -11.17
CA SER A 63 -21.11 9.40 -10.04
C SER A 63 -21.64 8.05 -9.51
N ALA A 64 -22.28 8.06 -8.34
CA ALA A 64 -22.95 6.87 -7.80
C ALA A 64 -24.09 6.33 -8.69
N LYS A 65 -24.59 7.12 -9.65
CA LYS A 65 -25.63 6.70 -10.61
C LYS A 65 -25.05 6.21 -11.94
N ASP A 66 -23.74 6.37 -12.14
CA ASP A 66 -23.07 5.95 -13.36
C ASP A 66 -22.96 4.42 -13.39
N LYS A 67 -23.40 3.83 -14.49
CA LYS A 67 -23.40 2.37 -14.71
C LYS A 67 -22.25 1.92 -15.61
N ASN A 68 -21.43 2.84 -16.09
CA ASN A 68 -20.36 2.58 -17.05
C ASN A 68 -19.01 2.97 -16.42
N PRO A 69 -18.47 2.15 -15.49
CA PRO A 69 -17.17 2.42 -14.92
C PRO A 69 -16.08 2.37 -16.02
N ILE A 70 -15.15 3.32 -15.95
CA ILE A 70 -14.00 3.41 -16.85
C ILE A 70 -12.77 2.99 -16.06
N LEU A 71 -11.97 2.08 -16.62
CA LEU A 71 -10.68 1.73 -16.04
C LEU A 71 -9.67 2.86 -16.30
N GLY A 72 -9.04 3.35 -15.25
CA GLY A 72 -8.00 4.37 -15.37
C GLY A 72 -7.04 4.34 -14.18
N ASP A 73 -5.82 4.84 -14.40
CA ASP A 73 -4.83 4.93 -13.35
C ASP A 73 -5.17 6.05 -12.37
N MET A 74 -5.06 5.74 -11.08
CA MET A 74 -5.27 6.70 -10.00
C MET A 74 -4.07 6.65 -9.07
N SER A 75 -3.54 7.83 -8.73
CA SER A 75 -2.49 7.97 -7.74
C SER A 75 -3.10 8.13 -6.35
N TYR A 76 -2.53 7.43 -5.38
CA TYR A 76 -2.82 7.54 -3.96
C TYR A 76 -1.56 7.96 -3.24
N TYR A 77 -1.72 8.78 -2.22
CA TYR A 77 -0.61 9.27 -1.40
C TYR A 77 -0.95 9.03 0.07
N GLY A 78 0.05 8.67 0.85
CA GLY A 78 -0.13 8.40 2.26
C GLY A 78 1.15 8.50 3.05
N VAL A 79 1.01 8.28 4.34
CA VAL A 79 2.12 8.26 5.29
C VAL A 79 2.14 6.93 6.01
N ILE A 80 3.31 6.29 6.04
CA ILE A 80 3.52 5.00 6.67
C ILE A 80 3.53 5.18 8.19
N ASN A 81 2.58 4.54 8.87
CA ASN A 81 2.55 4.48 10.33
C ASN A 81 3.25 3.24 10.87
N GLU A 82 3.03 2.09 10.23
CA GLU A 82 3.60 0.83 10.68
C GLU A 82 4.07 0.01 9.48
N ILE A 83 5.19 -0.70 9.64
CA ILE A 83 5.70 -1.67 8.67
C ILE A 83 5.80 -3.02 9.36
N TRP A 84 5.14 -4.04 8.82
CA TRP A 84 5.07 -5.39 9.40
C TRP A 84 5.66 -6.42 8.43
N ASP A 85 6.34 -7.44 8.93
CA ASP A 85 6.55 -8.68 8.17
C ASP A 85 5.48 -9.71 8.56
N LEU A 86 4.66 -10.11 7.61
CA LEU A 86 3.74 -11.24 7.74
C LEU A 86 4.50 -12.53 7.47
N ASP A 87 4.60 -13.40 8.47
CA ASP A 87 5.31 -14.68 8.37
C ASP A 87 4.37 -15.81 7.93
N TYR A 88 4.50 -16.26 6.68
CA TYR A 88 3.77 -17.39 6.09
C TYR A 88 4.57 -18.69 6.16
N HIS A 89 5.40 -18.85 7.20
CA HIS A 89 6.31 -19.98 7.45
C HIS A 89 7.48 -20.08 6.47
N MET A 90 7.18 -20.19 5.17
CA MET A 90 8.17 -20.42 4.12
C MET A 90 8.66 -19.14 3.46
N PHE A 91 7.90 -18.05 3.59
CA PHE A 91 8.26 -16.73 3.11
C PHE A 91 7.61 -15.65 3.99
N ARG A 92 8.10 -14.41 3.83
CA ARG A 92 7.55 -13.23 4.49
C ARG A 92 7.05 -12.24 3.46
N ILE A 93 5.92 -11.60 3.77
CA ILE A 93 5.37 -10.51 2.97
C ILE A 93 5.43 -9.25 3.83
N PRO A 94 6.13 -8.19 3.41
CA PRO A 94 6.06 -6.92 4.10
C PRO A 94 4.73 -6.23 3.83
N LEU A 95 4.09 -5.74 4.88
CA LEU A 95 2.84 -5.01 4.85
C LEU A 95 3.05 -3.60 5.43
N PHE A 96 2.57 -2.61 4.71
CA PHE A 96 2.71 -1.20 5.06
C PHE A 96 1.34 -0.67 5.45
N LYS A 97 1.17 -0.29 6.70
CA LYS A 97 -0.03 0.37 7.19
C LYS A 97 0.16 1.88 7.04
N CYS A 98 -0.65 2.46 6.16
CA CYS A 98 -0.54 3.87 5.81
C CYS A 98 -1.83 4.62 6.13
N ASP A 99 -1.69 5.86 6.57
CA ASP A 99 -2.78 6.84 6.53
C ASP A 99 -2.84 7.39 5.11
N TRP A 100 -3.89 7.03 4.37
CA TRP A 100 -4.08 7.48 2.99
C TRP A 100 -4.86 8.79 2.95
N VAL A 101 -4.50 9.66 2.02
CA VAL A 101 -5.15 10.96 1.81
C VAL A 101 -6.31 10.81 0.83
N GLN A 102 -7.42 11.50 1.11
CA GLN A 102 -8.56 11.57 0.19
C GLN A 102 -8.12 12.20 -1.14
N ASN A 103 -8.33 11.46 -2.23
CA ASN A 103 -8.01 11.98 -3.56
C ASN A 103 -8.87 13.21 -3.91
N ASN A 104 -10.11 13.27 -3.43
CA ASN A 104 -10.99 14.42 -3.67
C ASN A 104 -10.70 15.55 -2.68
N GLY A 105 -9.80 16.45 -3.05
CA GLY A 105 -9.51 17.67 -2.30
C GLY A 105 -8.40 17.54 -1.25
N GLY A 106 -7.82 16.36 -1.04
CA GLY A 106 -6.56 16.19 -0.29
C GLY A 106 -5.31 16.35 -1.16
N ILE A 107 -5.47 16.40 -2.48
CA ILE A 107 -4.37 16.50 -3.45
C ILE A 107 -4.61 17.69 -4.37
N LYS A 108 -3.58 18.48 -4.62
CA LYS A 108 -3.56 19.55 -5.63
C LYS A 108 -2.24 19.56 -6.38
N ILE A 109 -2.25 20.05 -7.61
CA ILE A 109 -1.04 20.36 -8.37
C ILE A 109 -0.86 21.89 -8.29
N ASP A 110 0.33 22.35 -7.92
CA ASP A 110 0.63 23.78 -7.87
C ASP A 110 0.95 24.36 -9.26
N GLU A 111 1.18 25.67 -9.32
CA GLU A 111 1.49 26.38 -10.56
C GLU A 111 2.82 25.95 -11.22
N PHE A 112 3.68 25.26 -10.48
CA PHE A 112 4.96 24.74 -10.95
C PHE A 112 4.91 23.24 -11.31
N GLY A 113 3.74 22.61 -11.14
CA GLY A 113 3.54 21.19 -11.44
C GLY A 113 3.88 20.24 -10.30
N PHE A 114 4.15 20.72 -9.09
CA PHE A 114 4.37 19.84 -7.94
C PHE A 114 3.06 19.35 -7.35
N THR A 115 3.02 18.07 -7.00
CA THR A 115 1.92 17.48 -6.23
C THR A 115 2.04 17.90 -4.77
N LEU A 116 1.04 18.62 -4.28
CA LEU A 116 0.89 18.98 -2.88
C LEU A 116 -0.19 18.09 -2.26
N VAL A 117 0.15 17.46 -1.14
CA VAL A 117 -0.69 16.49 -0.44
C VAL A 117 -1.01 17.04 0.96
N ASP A 118 -2.29 17.21 1.27
CA ASP A 118 -2.77 17.60 2.60
C ASP A 118 -2.95 16.36 3.48
N LEU A 119 -1.93 16.09 4.30
CA LEU A 119 -1.90 14.94 5.20
C LEU A 119 -2.97 14.95 6.29
N ASN A 120 -3.69 16.06 6.47
CA ASN A 120 -4.79 16.15 7.43
C ASN A 120 -6.13 15.67 6.86
N ARG A 121 -6.21 15.39 5.54
CA ARG A 121 -7.44 14.95 4.86
C ARG A 121 -7.41 13.43 4.63
N LEU A 122 -7.51 12.67 5.71
CA LEU A 122 -7.49 11.19 5.66
C LEU A 122 -8.75 10.61 5.00
N GLY A 123 -8.59 9.54 4.22
CA GLY A 123 -9.64 8.88 3.42
C GLY A 123 -9.84 7.41 3.70
#